data_AF-A0A3M2X2H1-F1
#
_entry.id   AF-A0A3M2X2H1-F1
#
_cell.length_a   1.000
_cell.length_b   1.000
_cell.length_c   1.000
_cell.angle_alpha   90.00
_cell.angle_beta   90.00
_cell.angle_gamma   90.00
#
_symmetry.space_group_name_H-M   'P 1'
#
loop_
_entity.id
_entity.type
_entity.pdbx_description
1 polymer ?
#
loop_
_entity_poly.entity_id
_entity_poly.type
_entity_poly.pdbx_seq_one_letter_code
_entity_poly.pdbx_strand_id
1 'polypeptide(L)'
;AVDLFIGATLQVDGDGHSSTVTRGRLAGFGGAPNMGHDPRGRRHATPAWLDMRQQTEDGPAAYLERGKKLVVQMVETFQEGGKPTFVETLDAVEVAKKSGMPLAPIMIYGDDVTHLLTEEGIAYLYKARSLAERQAMIAAVAGA
;
A
#
# COMPACT_ATOMS: atom_id res chain seq x y z
N ALA A 1 6.13 -15.66 12.73
CA ALA A 1 5.50 -14.65 11.84
C ALA A 1 6.57 -14.09 10.91
N VAL A 2 6.19 -13.44 9.82
CA VAL A 2 7.13 -12.85 8.86
C VAL A 2 7.21 -11.33 9.06
N ASP A 3 8.35 -10.73 8.73
CA ASP A 3 8.56 -9.29 8.87
C ASP A 3 7.98 -8.48 7.72
N LEU A 4 7.95 -9.07 6.51
CA LEU A 4 7.67 -8.35 5.29
C LEU A 4 6.77 -9.17 4.35
N PHE A 5 5.89 -8.47 3.65
CA PHE A 5 5.27 -8.91 2.41
C PHE A 5 5.64 -7.94 1.30
N ILE A 6 5.97 -8.46 0.13
CA ILE A 6 6.19 -7.71 -1.11
C ILE A 6 5.37 -8.34 -2.21
N GLY A 7 4.66 -7.50 -2.97
CA GLY A 7 3.83 -7.94 -4.09
C GLY A 7 3.64 -6.82 -5.11
N ALA A 8 3.04 -7.18 -6.24
CA ALA A 8 2.69 -6.26 -7.31
C ALA A 8 1.16 -6.13 -7.43
N THR A 9 0.72 -5.09 -8.14
CA THR A 9 -0.68 -4.83 -8.46
C THR A 9 -0.80 -4.35 -9.91
N LEU A 10 -2.03 -4.19 -10.41
CA LEU A 10 -2.25 -3.58 -11.73
C LEU A 10 -2.46 -2.07 -11.62
N GLN A 11 -3.24 -1.61 -10.65
CA GLN A 11 -3.46 -0.17 -10.45
C GLN A 11 -3.13 0.25 -9.02
N VAL A 12 -2.57 1.44 -8.90
CA VAL A 12 -2.37 2.19 -7.65
C VAL A 12 -2.94 3.59 -7.84
N ASP A 13 -3.67 4.12 -6.86
CA ASP A 13 -4.12 5.53 -6.89
C ASP A 13 -3.20 6.46 -6.09
N GLY A 14 -3.51 7.76 -6.10
CA GLY A 14 -2.73 8.79 -5.40
C GLY A 14 -2.63 8.58 -3.88
N ASP A 15 -3.59 7.87 -3.28
CA ASP A 15 -3.61 7.57 -1.85
C ASP A 15 -2.81 6.29 -1.53
N GLY A 16 -2.44 5.53 -2.57
CA GLY A 16 -1.72 4.26 -2.49
C GLY A 16 -2.64 3.04 -2.39
N HIS A 17 -3.95 3.19 -2.58
CA HIS A 17 -4.83 2.04 -2.70
C HIS A 17 -4.47 1.27 -3.96
N SER A 18 -4.44 -0.05 -3.85
CA SER A 18 -4.02 -0.92 -4.95
C SER A 18 -5.04 -2.00 -5.24
N SER A 19 -5.26 -2.29 -6.52
CA SER A 19 -6.13 -3.38 -6.96
C SER A 19 -5.67 -4.03 -8.27
N THR A 20 -5.97 -5.32 -8.39
CA THR A 20 -5.84 -6.09 -9.63
C THR A 20 -7.16 -6.14 -10.43
N VAL A 21 -8.24 -5.56 -9.91
CA VAL A 21 -9.52 -5.45 -10.61
C VAL A 21 -9.47 -4.30 -11.61
N THR A 22 -9.70 -4.60 -12.88
CA THR A 22 -9.74 -3.62 -13.98
C THR A 22 -11.03 -3.74 -14.79
N ARG A 23 -11.32 -2.77 -15.67
CA ARG A 23 -12.51 -2.82 -16.53
C ARG A 23 -12.55 -4.14 -17.33
N GLY A 24 -13.59 -4.94 -17.09
CA GLY A 24 -13.81 -6.22 -17.78
C GLY A 24 -13.12 -7.43 -17.15
N ARG A 25 -12.38 -7.26 -16.04
CA ARG A 25 -11.72 -8.37 -15.33
C ARG A 25 -11.88 -8.24 -13.81
N LEU A 26 -12.82 -9.01 -13.25
CA LEU A 26 -12.95 -9.25 -11.81
C LEU A 26 -11.89 -10.26 -11.35
N ALA A 27 -10.66 -9.79 -11.15
CA ALA A 27 -9.63 -10.60 -10.53
C ALA A 27 -9.96 -10.88 -9.05
N GLY A 28 -9.69 -12.09 -8.58
CA GLY A 28 -9.72 -12.40 -7.15
C GLY A 28 -8.46 -11.91 -6.44
N PHE A 29 -8.54 -11.71 -5.12
CA PHE A 29 -7.41 -11.18 -4.34
C PHE A 29 -6.39 -12.23 -3.87
N GLY A 30 -6.77 -13.52 -3.89
CA GLY A 30 -5.93 -14.58 -3.32
C GLY A 30 -5.55 -14.30 -1.86
N GLY A 31 -4.29 -14.56 -1.50
CA GLY A 31 -3.76 -14.29 -0.16
C GLY A 31 -3.27 -12.85 0.07
N ALA A 32 -3.33 -11.98 -0.94
CA ALA A 32 -2.74 -10.65 -0.87
C ALA A 32 -3.31 -9.78 0.26
N PRO A 33 -4.63 -9.71 0.52
CA PRO A 33 -5.16 -8.91 1.63
C PRO A 33 -4.71 -9.42 3.00
N ASN A 34 -4.56 -10.74 3.18
CA ASN A 34 -4.06 -11.32 4.42
C ASN A 34 -2.56 -11.02 4.64
N MET A 35 -1.77 -10.98 3.58
CA MET A 35 -0.33 -10.72 3.68
C MET A 35 0.00 -9.23 3.63
N GLY A 36 -0.79 -8.43 2.94
CA GLY A 36 -0.56 -7.03 2.63
C GLY A 36 -1.26 -6.06 3.56
N HIS A 37 -1.33 -6.37 4.86
CA HIS A 37 -1.83 -5.44 5.88
C HIS A 37 -0.94 -5.47 7.13
N ASP A 38 -1.01 -4.40 7.94
CA ASP A 38 -0.42 -4.40 9.28
C ASP A 38 -1.25 -5.27 10.24
N PRO A 39 -0.75 -6.44 10.69
CA PRO A 39 -1.53 -7.35 11.52
C PRO A 39 -1.65 -6.80 12.94
N ARG A 40 -2.70 -5.99 13.19
CA ARG A 40 -2.90 -5.24 14.44
C ARG A 40 -3.03 -6.10 15.71
N GLY A 41 -3.17 -7.42 15.57
CA GLY A 41 -3.10 -8.40 16.66
C GLY A 41 -1.68 -8.85 17.05
N ARG A 42 -0.65 -8.57 16.25
CA ARG A 42 0.76 -8.95 16.53
C ARG A 42 1.29 -8.24 17.78
N ARG A 43 2.04 -8.97 18.61
CA ARG A 43 2.72 -8.44 19.81
C ARG A 43 4.20 -8.79 19.92
N HIS A 44 4.64 -9.93 19.38
CA HIS A 44 6.07 -10.28 19.37
C HIS A 44 6.84 -9.30 18.48
N ALA A 45 7.91 -8.74 19.05
CA ALA A 45 8.77 -7.78 18.38
C ALA A 45 9.84 -8.49 17.54
N THR A 46 10.20 -7.85 16.42
CA THR A 46 11.39 -8.17 15.63
C THR A 46 12.06 -6.84 15.23
N PRO A 47 13.35 -6.84 14.88
CA PRO A 47 14.05 -5.62 14.49
C PRO A 47 13.32 -4.83 13.39
N ALA A 48 12.96 -5.48 12.27
CA ALA A 48 12.28 -4.82 11.16
C ALA A 48 10.89 -4.28 11.52
N TRP A 49 10.14 -4.99 12.36
CA TRP A 49 8.81 -4.54 12.80
C TRP A 49 8.90 -3.29 13.69
N LEU A 50 9.88 -3.25 14.61
CA LEU A 50 10.11 -2.10 15.49
C LEU A 50 10.65 -0.88 14.75
N ASP A 51 11.36 -1.08 13.64
CA ASP A 51 11.92 -0.02 12.81
C ASP A 51 10.85 0.83 12.09
N MET A 52 9.61 0.33 12.02
CA MET A 52 8.47 1.06 11.41
C MET A 52 7.76 2.03 12.37
N ARG A 53 8.24 2.17 13.61
CA ARG A 53 7.73 3.17 14.57
C ARG A 53 8.16 4.58 14.16
N GLN A 54 7.33 5.57 14.45
CA GLN A 54 7.65 6.97 14.18
C GLN A 54 8.18 7.73 15.40
N GLN A 55 7.86 7.32 16.62
CA GLN A 55 8.38 7.97 17.83
C GLN A 55 9.87 7.65 18.01
N THR A 56 10.66 8.71 17.98
CA THR A 56 12.09 8.68 18.29
C THR A 56 12.40 9.22 19.69
N GLU A 57 11.43 9.85 20.35
CA GLU A 57 11.62 10.46 21.67
C GLU A 57 11.34 9.46 22.79
N ASP A 58 12.22 9.46 23.79
CA ASP A 58 12.05 8.63 24.98
C ASP A 58 10.91 9.16 25.86
N GLY A 59 9.89 8.32 26.11
CA GLY A 59 8.77 8.68 26.96
C GLY A 59 7.64 7.64 26.92
N PRO A 60 6.60 7.78 27.77
CA PRO A 60 5.49 6.83 27.82
C PRO A 60 4.83 6.58 26.46
N ALA A 61 4.75 7.59 25.60
CA ALA A 61 4.18 7.47 24.26
C ALA A 61 4.96 6.50 23.36
N ALA A 62 6.30 6.48 23.41
CA ALA A 62 7.12 5.58 22.60
C ALA A 62 6.98 4.11 23.03
N TYR A 63 6.68 3.85 24.31
CA TYR A 63 6.35 2.51 24.81
C TYR A 63 4.94 2.05 24.43
N LEU A 64 4.03 2.99 24.18
CA LEU A 64 2.67 2.72 23.72
C LEU A 64 2.59 2.59 22.18
N GLU A 65 3.57 3.12 21.45
CA GLU A 65 3.66 2.94 20.01
C GLU A 65 4.12 1.52 19.64
N ARG A 66 3.29 0.85 18.85
CA ARG A 66 3.61 -0.45 18.25
C ARG A 66 4.37 -0.28 16.94
N GLY A 67 5.20 -1.27 16.60
CA GLY A 67 5.73 -1.42 15.25
C GLY A 67 4.66 -1.81 14.22
N LYS A 68 5.09 -1.98 12.97
CA LYS A 68 4.23 -2.34 11.84
C LYS A 68 4.90 -3.40 10.98
N LYS A 69 4.11 -4.30 10.38
CA LYS A 69 4.63 -5.20 9.34
C LYS A 69 5.04 -4.38 8.11
N LEU A 70 6.13 -4.75 7.45
CA LEU A 70 6.48 -4.13 6.17
C LEU A 70 5.56 -4.67 5.08
N VAL A 71 4.89 -3.77 4.38
CA VAL A 71 4.04 -4.06 3.22
C VAL A 71 4.56 -3.23 2.07
N VAL A 72 5.18 -3.92 1.12
CA VAL A 72 5.83 -3.30 -0.04
C VAL A 72 4.96 -3.54 -1.27
N GLN A 73 4.52 -2.45 -1.90
CA GLN A 73 4.03 -2.49 -3.28
C GLN A 73 5.21 -2.26 -4.22
N MET A 74 5.54 -3.27 -5.01
CA MET A 74 6.60 -3.22 -6.01
C MET A 74 5.96 -3.29 -7.40
N VAL A 75 6.00 -2.18 -8.13
CA VAL A 75 5.34 -2.04 -9.43
C VAL A 75 6.18 -1.18 -10.37
N GLU A 76 6.06 -1.41 -11.67
CA GLU A 76 6.57 -0.48 -12.68
C GLU A 76 5.58 0.68 -12.86
N THR A 77 6.05 1.88 -13.21
CA THR A 77 5.17 3.07 -13.39
C THR A 77 4.19 2.88 -14.54
N PHE A 78 4.58 2.14 -15.57
CA PHE A 78 3.75 1.70 -16.68
C PHE A 78 3.77 0.18 -16.82
N GLN A 79 2.63 -0.41 -17.14
CA GLN A 79 2.51 -1.81 -17.51
C GLN A 79 2.92 -2.04 -18.96
N GLU A 80 3.13 -3.32 -19.31
CA GLU A 80 3.25 -3.75 -20.70
C GLU A 80 2.08 -3.23 -21.55
N GLY A 81 2.40 -2.65 -22.71
CA GLY A 81 1.44 -1.98 -23.58
C GLY A 81 1.14 -0.52 -23.22
N GLY A 82 1.93 0.10 -22.35
CA GLY A 82 1.93 1.54 -22.10
C GLY A 82 0.77 2.05 -21.24
N LYS A 83 0.08 1.16 -20.52
CA LYS A 83 -0.98 1.55 -19.59
C LYS A 83 -0.35 2.02 -18.27
N PRO A 84 -0.74 3.19 -17.73
CA PRO A 84 -0.18 3.65 -16.47
C PRO A 84 -0.64 2.74 -15.31
N THR A 85 0.28 2.39 -14.43
CA THR A 85 -0.01 1.70 -13.17
C THR A 85 -0.61 2.68 -12.17
N PHE A 86 -0.09 3.91 -12.13
CA PHE A 86 -0.60 4.98 -11.28
C PHE A 86 -1.74 5.71 -11.97
N VAL A 87 -2.91 5.76 -11.34
CA VAL A 87 -4.13 6.33 -11.91
C VAL A 87 -4.82 7.27 -10.93
N GLU A 88 -5.55 8.26 -11.45
CA GLU A 88 -6.34 9.17 -10.59
C GLU A 88 -7.48 8.43 -9.88
N THR A 89 -8.10 7.45 -10.56
CA THR A 89 -9.18 6.64 -9.98
C THR A 89 -9.03 5.20 -10.43
N LEU A 90 -9.03 4.28 -9.46
CA LEU A 90 -8.98 2.84 -9.73
C LEU A 90 -10.21 2.39 -10.55
N ASP A 91 -10.01 1.55 -11.55
CA ASP A 91 -11.10 0.90 -12.28
C ASP A 91 -12.03 0.10 -11.34
N ALA A 92 -11.48 -0.39 -10.22
CA ALA A 92 -12.22 -1.05 -9.15
C ALA A 92 -13.45 -0.25 -8.67
N VAL A 93 -13.37 1.10 -8.64
CA VAL A 93 -14.49 1.95 -8.23
C VAL A 93 -15.67 1.82 -9.19
N GLU A 94 -15.41 1.88 -10.50
CA GLU A 94 -16.45 1.74 -11.51
C GLU A 94 -16.96 0.30 -11.61
N VAL A 95 -16.09 -0.68 -11.40
CA VAL A 95 -16.50 -2.10 -11.32
C VAL A 95 -17.46 -2.32 -10.17
N ALA A 96 -17.20 -1.77 -8.98
CA ALA A 96 -18.08 -1.89 -7.82
C ALA A 96 -19.47 -1.30 -8.09
N LYS A 97 -19.52 -0.08 -8.63
CA LYS A 97 -20.79 0.59 -8.99
C LYS A 97 -21.63 -0.25 -9.96
N LYS A 98 -21.00 -0.80 -11.02
CA LYS A 98 -21.70 -1.58 -12.05
C LYS A 98 -22.15 -2.96 -11.58
N SER A 99 -21.42 -3.56 -10.64
CA SER A 99 -21.72 -4.90 -10.12
C SER A 99 -22.54 -4.88 -8.83
N GLY A 100 -22.87 -3.70 -8.29
CA GLY A 100 -23.63 -3.57 -7.04
C GLY A 100 -22.82 -3.94 -5.80
N MET A 101 -21.49 -3.86 -5.85
CA MET A 101 -20.65 -4.10 -4.67
C MET A 101 -20.74 -2.90 -3.71
N PRO A 102 -20.78 -3.14 -2.39
CA PRO A 102 -20.88 -2.07 -1.39
C PRO A 102 -19.58 -1.27 -1.25
N LEU A 103 -18.46 -1.78 -1.76
CA LEU A 103 -17.13 -1.18 -1.68
C LEU A 103 -16.31 -1.51 -2.92
N ALA A 104 -15.41 -0.60 -3.30
CA ALA A 104 -14.43 -0.85 -4.34
C ALA A 104 -13.56 -2.06 -3.94
N PRO A 105 -13.38 -3.07 -4.82
CA PRO A 105 -12.53 -4.20 -4.53
C PRO A 105 -11.05 -3.78 -4.50
N ILE A 106 -10.61 -3.23 -3.37
CA ILE A 106 -9.22 -2.87 -3.08
C ILE A 106 -8.49 -4.11 -2.53
N MET A 107 -7.33 -4.43 -3.11
CA MET A 107 -6.50 -5.56 -2.73
C MET A 107 -5.62 -5.22 -1.51
N ILE A 108 -4.94 -4.07 -1.54
CA ILE A 108 -4.20 -3.51 -0.41
C ILE A 108 -4.54 -2.03 -0.31
N TYR A 109 -5.02 -1.60 0.86
CA TYR A 109 -5.32 -0.20 1.12
C TYR A 109 -4.04 0.60 1.33
N GLY A 110 -4.05 1.87 0.91
CA GLY A 110 -2.85 2.71 0.97
C GLY A 110 -2.28 2.86 2.38
N ASP A 111 -3.12 2.94 3.41
CA ASP A 111 -2.69 3.10 4.80
C ASP A 111 -1.96 1.87 5.37
N ASP A 112 -2.13 0.70 4.76
CA ASP A 112 -1.37 -0.51 5.07
C ASP A 112 0.00 -0.54 4.37
N VAL A 113 0.18 0.16 3.25
CA VAL A 113 1.45 0.20 2.50
C VAL A 113 2.48 1.01 3.27
N THR A 114 3.62 0.37 3.57
CA THR A 114 4.77 1.02 4.22
C THR A 114 5.82 1.49 3.22
N HIS A 115 5.95 0.80 2.09
CA HIS A 115 6.89 1.14 1.03
C HIS A 115 6.22 1.00 -0.34
N LEU A 116 6.42 2.00 -1.19
CA LEU A 116 6.11 1.92 -2.62
C LEU A 116 7.44 1.95 -3.38
N LEU A 117 7.72 0.89 -4.12
CA LEU A 117 8.94 0.68 -4.88
C LEU A 117 8.61 0.66 -6.37
N THR A 118 9.28 1.53 -7.12
CA THR A 118 9.22 1.61 -8.58
C THR A 118 10.63 1.67 -9.17
N GLU A 119 10.73 1.68 -10.49
CA GLU A 119 11.97 1.93 -11.22
C GLU A 119 12.53 3.35 -10.98
N GLU A 120 11.71 4.31 -10.55
CA GLU A 120 12.13 5.67 -10.19
C GLU A 120 12.73 5.76 -8.78
N GLY A 121 12.37 4.84 -7.87
CA GLY A 121 12.91 4.80 -6.52
C GLY A 121 11.96 4.19 -5.48
N ILE A 122 12.17 4.56 -4.21
CA ILE A 122 11.39 4.06 -3.08
C ILE A 122 10.76 5.22 -2.31
N ALA A 123 9.45 5.21 -2.18
CA ALA A 123 8.72 6.06 -1.25
C ALA A 123 8.51 5.33 0.09
N TYR A 124 9.12 5.84 1.15
CA TYR A 124 9.03 5.31 2.53
C TYR A 124 7.75 5.77 3.23
N LEU A 125 6.58 5.36 2.74
CA LEU A 125 5.27 5.85 3.16
C LEU A 125 4.97 5.68 4.66
N TYR A 126 5.63 4.74 5.34
CA TYR A 126 5.52 4.62 6.80
C TYR A 126 5.99 5.85 7.57
N LYS A 127 6.77 6.76 6.94
CA LYS A 127 7.24 8.02 7.52
C LYS A 127 6.33 9.21 7.24
N ALA A 128 5.31 9.06 6.39
CA ALA A 128 4.38 10.15 6.09
C ALA A 128 3.63 10.58 7.37
N ARG A 129 3.56 11.89 7.61
CA ARG A 129 2.88 12.51 8.76
C ARG A 129 1.46 12.96 8.43
N SER A 130 1.08 12.95 7.16
CA SER A 130 -0.25 13.29 6.67
C SER A 130 -0.57 12.58 5.36
N LEU A 131 -1.85 12.55 4.98
CA LEU A 131 -2.27 12.04 3.67
C LEU A 131 -1.66 12.85 2.53
N ALA A 132 -1.58 14.18 2.65
CA ALA A 132 -0.98 15.05 1.63
C ALA A 132 0.52 14.74 1.44
N GLU A 133 1.28 14.54 2.53
CA GLU A 133 2.69 14.14 2.44
C GLU A 133 2.83 12.75 1.81
N ARG A 134 1.95 11.81 2.15
CA ARG A 134 1.90 10.48 1.51
C ARG A 134 1.65 10.58 0.00
N GLN A 135 0.66 11.35 -0.43
CA GLN A 135 0.35 11.58 -1.85
C GLN A 135 1.56 12.19 -2.59
N ALA A 136 2.22 13.17 -1.98
CA ALA A 136 3.43 13.79 -2.56
C ALA A 136 4.58 12.78 -2.69
N MET A 137 4.78 11.91 -1.69
CA MET A 137 5.77 10.83 -1.73
C MET A 137 5.46 9.79 -2.82
N ILE A 138 4.19 9.42 -3.00
CA ILE A 138 3.74 8.50 -4.06
C ILE A 138 4.00 9.13 -5.44
N ALA A 139 3.57 10.37 -5.65
CA ALA A 139 3.77 11.09 -6.90
C ALA A 139 5.25 11.20 -7.27
N ALA A 140 6.14 11.38 -6.30
CA ALA A 140 7.59 11.46 -6.52
C ALA A 140 8.22 10.18 -7.09
N VAL A 141 7.54 9.03 -6.99
CA VAL A 141 8.02 7.74 -7.53
C VAL A 141 7.06 7.15 -8.59
N ALA A 142 6.02 7.89 -8.98
CA ALA A 142 4.98 7.41 -9.89
C ALA A 142 5.33 7.52 -11.39
N GLY A 143 6.51 8.04 -11.73
CA GLY A 143 6.91 8.32 -13.11
C GLY A 143 6.32 9.64 -13.64
N ALA A 144 6.80 10.07 -14.81
CA ALA A 144 6.33 11.25 -15.55
C ALA A 144 5.43 10.87 -16.73
#